data_AF-A0A365U0X8-F1
#
_entry.id   AF-A0A365U0X8-F1
#
_cell.length_a   1.000
_cell.length_b   1.000
_cell.length_c   1.000
_cell.angle_alpha   90.00
_cell.angle_beta   90.00
_cell.angle_gamma   90.00
#
_symmetry.space_group_name_H-M   'P 1'
#
loop_
_entity.id
_entity.type
_entity.pdbx_description
1 polymer ?
#
loop_
_entity_poly.entity_id
_entity_poly.type
_entity_poly.pdbx_seq_one_letter_code
_entity_poly.pdbx_strand_id
1 'polypeptide(L)'
;MFVFARFLAVMLLVAGSAHAEPRLWKNQWPDTNFKKSSIDNWSEIMSGGPPKDGIPAISDPEFLKVSDETRIGGNEPVMTLEIDGAVPRAYPIRYLTFHEIVNDTVGGVPVAVTFCPLCNSGITFDRRVEQGTLTFGVSGKLRNSDMVMYDRETESWWQQAVGEAIVGDLTGTELKMLPGWMESWDTFKARNPEGLVMAEPNYPRRYGRNPYVSYDSSSRPFLYRGEQPPHGVPPLVRVVRVGDRAWPLTRVREEGGVTEAGVTISWESGQASALDAEVIAQGKDVGNVRVRDANGNDVVHDVMFAFAFHAFWPDGTWMLGN
;
A
#
# COMPACT_ATOMS: atom_id res chain seq x y z
N MET A 1 -57.14 10.53 51.04
CA MET A 1 -57.88 10.08 49.84
C MET A 1 -57.43 10.96 48.69
N PHE A 2 -56.85 10.36 47.63
CA PHE A 2 -56.50 10.96 46.32
C PHE A 2 -55.42 12.06 46.31
N VAL A 3 -54.47 12.21 45.37
CA VAL A 3 -54.01 11.50 44.16
C VAL A 3 -52.57 11.98 43.92
N PHE A 4 -51.61 11.07 43.75
CA PHE A 4 -50.30 11.42 43.19
C PHE A 4 -50.43 11.45 41.66
N ALA A 5 -50.42 12.64 41.07
CA ALA A 5 -50.35 12.80 39.61
C ALA A 5 -48.91 12.53 39.15
N ARG A 6 -48.71 11.43 38.42
CA ARG A 6 -47.46 11.15 37.69
C ARG A 6 -47.42 12.02 36.44
N PHE A 7 -46.54 13.02 36.42
CA PHE A 7 -46.15 13.68 35.17
C PHE A 7 -45.16 12.77 34.42
N LEU A 8 -45.60 12.25 33.28
CA LEU A 8 -44.76 11.54 32.32
C LEU A 8 -44.02 12.61 31.50
N ALA A 9 -42.74 12.84 31.80
CA ALA A 9 -41.88 13.67 30.95
C ALA A 9 -41.49 12.84 29.71
N VAL A 10 -42.10 13.14 28.57
CA VAL A 10 -41.68 12.62 27.27
C VAL A 10 -40.41 13.36 26.88
N MET A 11 -39.25 12.72 27.08
CA MET A 11 -38.00 13.15 26.46
C MET A 11 -38.07 12.81 24.97
N LEU A 12 -38.32 13.83 24.15
CA LEU A 12 -38.04 13.78 22.71
C LEU A 12 -36.53 13.69 22.52
N LEU A 13 -36.02 12.46 22.38
CA LEU A 13 -34.70 12.20 21.82
C LEU A 13 -34.75 12.60 20.34
N VAL A 14 -34.33 13.83 20.05
CA VAL A 14 -33.88 14.17 18.70
C VAL A 14 -32.58 13.39 18.51
N ALA A 15 -32.68 12.20 17.91
CA ALA A 15 -31.55 11.47 17.38
C ALA A 15 -31.00 12.27 16.19
N GLY A 16 -30.18 13.28 16.48
CA GLY A 16 -29.30 13.84 15.47
C GLY A 16 -28.33 12.73 15.07
N SER A 17 -28.34 12.36 13.80
CA SER A 17 -27.30 11.53 13.21
C SER A 17 -25.97 12.18 13.53
N ALA A 18 -25.26 11.65 14.53
CA ALA A 18 -23.87 11.97 14.75
C ALA A 18 -23.07 11.30 13.63
N HIS A 19 -23.15 11.88 12.43
CA HIS A 19 -22.12 11.68 11.43
C HIS A 19 -20.80 12.04 12.12
N ALA A 20 -19.84 11.13 12.13
CA ALA A 20 -18.52 11.38 12.68
C ALA A 20 -17.91 12.57 11.92
N GLU A 21 -18.12 13.79 12.43
CA GLU A 21 -17.70 15.00 11.74
C GLU A 21 -16.18 15.04 11.61
N PRO A 22 -15.64 15.70 10.57
CA PRO A 22 -14.22 16.02 10.45
C PRO A 22 -13.61 16.79 11.64
N ARG A 23 -14.42 17.20 12.64
CA ARG A 23 -13.98 17.91 13.85
C ARG A 23 -12.86 17.19 14.59
N LEU A 24 -12.80 15.86 14.55
CA LEU A 24 -11.71 15.08 15.16
C LEU A 24 -10.36 15.32 14.46
N TRP A 25 -10.37 15.59 13.15
CA TRP A 25 -9.17 15.67 12.33
C TRP A 25 -8.74 17.10 12.02
N LYS A 26 -9.65 18.07 11.98
CA LYS A 26 -9.37 19.48 11.66
C LYS A 26 -8.20 20.09 12.42
N ASN A 27 -8.01 19.71 13.69
CA ASN A 27 -6.89 20.22 14.49
C ASN A 27 -5.53 19.65 14.08
N GLN A 28 -5.50 18.45 13.48
CA GLN A 28 -4.28 17.80 12.98
C GLN A 28 -3.97 18.20 11.53
N TRP A 29 -4.94 18.82 10.84
CA TRP A 29 -4.95 19.06 9.40
C TRP A 29 -5.56 20.45 9.10
N PRO A 30 -4.84 21.52 9.47
CA PRO A 30 -5.38 22.88 9.38
C PRO A 30 -5.57 23.36 7.94
N ASP A 31 -4.80 22.83 6.98
CA ASP A 31 -4.82 23.28 5.60
C ASP A 31 -5.68 22.36 4.71
N THR A 32 -6.02 21.15 5.17
CA THR A 32 -6.93 20.25 4.46
C THR A 32 -8.34 20.86 4.30
N ASN A 33 -8.78 21.04 3.05
CA ASN A 33 -10.13 21.45 2.73
C ASN A 33 -11.16 20.31 2.87
N PHE A 34 -11.63 20.05 4.08
CA PHE A 34 -12.65 19.01 4.38
C PHE A 34 -14.03 19.23 3.73
N LYS A 35 -14.27 20.34 3.02
CA LYS A 35 -15.51 20.53 2.23
C LYS A 35 -15.47 19.76 0.92
N LYS A 36 -14.28 19.38 0.45
CA LYS A 36 -14.06 18.51 -0.70
C LYS A 36 -13.65 17.13 -0.17
N SER A 37 -14.49 16.15 -0.42
CA SER A 37 -14.31 14.77 0.04
C SER A 37 -15.14 13.85 -0.85
N SER A 38 -14.55 12.73 -1.27
CA SER A 38 -15.28 11.60 -1.85
C SER A 38 -15.67 10.57 -0.79
N ILE A 39 -15.29 10.79 0.48
CA ILE A 39 -15.70 9.99 1.63
C ILE A 39 -17.05 10.49 2.15
N ASP A 40 -18.09 9.68 1.94
CA ASP A 40 -19.44 9.92 2.48
C ASP A 40 -19.54 9.52 3.95
N ASN A 41 -18.84 8.45 4.35
CA ASN A 41 -18.85 7.93 5.70
C ASN A 41 -17.47 7.99 6.35
N TRP A 42 -17.24 9.03 7.16
CA TRP A 42 -15.99 9.24 7.89
C TRP A 42 -15.63 8.15 8.90
N SER A 43 -16.54 7.22 9.24
CA SER A 43 -16.17 6.04 10.05
C SER A 43 -15.25 5.06 9.31
N GLU A 44 -15.14 5.20 7.98
CA GLU A 44 -14.18 4.46 7.16
C GLU A 44 -12.74 4.92 7.41
N ILE A 45 -12.55 6.18 7.82
CA ILE A 45 -11.23 6.71 8.19
C ILE A 45 -10.98 6.43 9.67
N MET A 46 -9.84 5.81 9.96
CA MET A 46 -9.40 5.58 11.33
C MET A 46 -7.94 5.95 11.55
N SER A 47 -7.56 6.16 12.82
CA SER A 47 -6.17 6.36 13.19
C SER A 47 -5.42 5.03 13.14
N GLY A 48 -4.27 5.00 12.48
CA GLY A 48 -3.30 3.90 12.56
C GLY A 48 -2.47 3.93 13.85
N GLY A 49 -2.57 5.01 14.64
CA GLY A 49 -1.80 5.23 15.87
C GLY A 49 -0.80 6.38 15.74
N PRO A 50 0.12 6.37 14.75
CA PRO A 50 1.03 7.48 14.51
C PRO A 50 0.29 8.79 14.15
N PRO A 51 0.82 9.96 14.56
CA PRO A 51 0.35 11.25 14.05
C PRO A 51 0.78 11.45 12.58
N LYS A 52 0.36 12.57 11.98
CA LYS A 52 0.91 13.06 10.71
C LYS A 52 2.44 13.08 10.78
N ASP A 53 3.10 12.49 9.77
CA ASP A 53 4.56 12.28 9.70
C ASP A 53 5.17 11.48 10.87
N GLY A 54 4.36 10.79 11.69
CA GLY A 54 4.86 9.90 12.75
C GLY A 54 5.63 8.68 12.22
N ILE A 55 5.39 8.36 10.94
CA ILE A 55 6.20 7.48 10.11
C ILE A 55 6.84 8.41 9.06
N PRO A 56 8.13 8.73 9.18
CA PRO A 56 8.73 9.78 8.36
C PRO A 56 8.96 9.25 6.94
N ALA A 57 8.31 9.84 5.95
CA ALA A 57 8.61 9.57 4.54
C ALA A 57 10.06 9.96 4.22
N ILE A 58 10.71 9.20 3.33
CA ILE A 58 12.04 9.55 2.82
C ILE A 58 11.87 10.47 1.62
N SER A 59 12.69 11.51 1.54
CA SER A 59 12.78 12.40 0.38
C SER A 59 14.24 12.48 -0.05
N ASP A 60 14.48 12.51 -1.36
CA ASP A 60 15.82 12.56 -1.96
C ASP A 60 16.76 11.47 -1.40
N PRO A 61 16.37 10.18 -1.51
CA PRO A 61 17.16 9.08 -0.95
C PRO A 61 18.56 9.00 -1.56
N GLU A 62 19.53 8.63 -0.73
CA GLU A 62 20.86 8.23 -1.20
C GLU A 62 20.80 6.82 -1.80
N PHE A 63 21.75 6.51 -2.68
CA PHE A 63 21.83 5.21 -3.35
C PHE A 63 23.26 4.68 -3.39
N LEU A 64 23.36 3.36 -3.31
CA LEU A 64 24.57 2.59 -3.50
C LEU A 64 24.48 1.82 -4.82
N LYS A 65 25.64 1.47 -5.39
CA LYS A 65 25.68 0.44 -6.43
C LYS A 65 25.29 -0.89 -5.83
N VAL A 66 24.65 -1.72 -6.64
CA VAL A 66 24.35 -3.12 -6.31
C VAL A 66 25.58 -3.86 -5.75
N SER A 67 26.77 -3.64 -6.33
CA SER A 67 28.03 -4.24 -5.91
C SER A 67 28.48 -3.86 -4.49
N ASP A 68 28.01 -2.73 -3.98
CA ASP A 68 28.50 -2.12 -2.74
C ASP A 68 27.58 -2.44 -1.55
N GLU A 69 26.39 -2.98 -1.80
CA GLU A 69 25.42 -3.34 -0.76
C GLU A 69 25.59 -4.80 -0.28
N THR A 70 25.87 -4.95 1.01
CA THR A 70 26.22 -6.24 1.64
C THR A 70 25.32 -6.63 2.82
N ARG A 71 24.38 -5.77 3.22
CA ARG A 71 23.55 -5.90 4.43
C ARG A 71 22.17 -6.50 4.17
N ILE A 72 21.73 -6.51 2.92
CA ILE A 72 20.40 -7.02 2.51
C ILE A 72 20.54 -8.52 2.21
N GLY A 73 19.78 -9.34 2.92
CA GLY A 73 19.70 -10.78 2.64
C GLY A 73 19.20 -11.03 1.23
N GLY A 74 19.75 -12.04 0.56
CA GLY A 74 19.49 -12.29 -0.87
C GLY A 74 18.01 -12.53 -1.20
N ASN A 75 17.28 -13.19 -0.30
CA ASN A 75 15.84 -13.42 -0.44
C ASN A 75 14.96 -12.26 0.05
N GLU A 76 15.53 -11.20 0.63
CA GLU A 76 14.72 -10.08 1.11
C GLU A 76 14.07 -9.32 -0.03
N PRO A 77 12.81 -8.89 0.12
CA PRO A 77 12.11 -8.19 -0.94
C PRO A 77 12.58 -6.74 -1.09
N VAL A 78 12.65 -6.31 -2.36
CA VAL A 78 12.84 -4.92 -2.77
C VAL A 78 11.70 -4.54 -3.72
N MET A 79 11.23 -3.29 -3.65
CA MET A 79 10.47 -2.71 -4.76
C MET A 79 11.43 -2.33 -5.87
N THR A 80 11.19 -2.86 -7.06
CA THR A 80 11.94 -2.54 -8.27
C THR A 80 11.20 -1.52 -9.12
N LEU A 81 11.94 -0.56 -9.65
CA LEU A 81 11.49 0.37 -10.68
C LEU A 81 12.52 0.43 -11.81
N GLU A 82 12.05 0.12 -13.02
CA GLU A 82 12.81 0.25 -14.25
C GLU A 82 12.06 1.21 -15.17
N ILE A 83 12.72 2.29 -15.56
CA ILE A 83 12.19 3.28 -16.50
C ILE A 83 13.16 3.32 -17.68
N ASP A 84 12.63 3.28 -18.90
CA ASP A 84 13.43 3.30 -20.12
C ASP A 84 14.44 4.46 -20.13
N GLY A 85 15.71 4.10 -20.33
CA GLY A 85 16.83 5.06 -20.34
C GLY A 85 17.34 5.49 -18.95
N ALA A 86 16.73 5.03 -17.86
CA ALA A 86 17.19 5.25 -16.50
C ALA A 86 17.95 4.04 -15.94
N VAL A 87 18.84 4.26 -14.98
CA VAL A 87 19.47 3.17 -14.22
C VAL A 87 18.42 2.52 -13.31
N PRO A 88 18.22 1.20 -13.34
CA PRO A 88 17.29 0.47 -12.49
C PRO A 88 17.46 0.76 -11.01
N ARG A 89 16.34 0.89 -10.29
CA ARG A 89 16.30 1.23 -8.86
C ARG A 89 15.64 0.11 -8.05
N ALA A 90 16.27 -0.24 -6.94
CA ALA A 90 15.70 -1.07 -5.89
C ALA A 90 15.49 -0.26 -4.61
N TYR A 91 14.28 -0.37 -4.02
CA TYR A 91 13.90 0.25 -2.75
C TYR A 91 13.59 -0.87 -1.75
N PRO A 92 14.51 -1.17 -0.81
CA PRO A 92 14.34 -2.30 0.09
C PRO A 92 13.08 -2.21 0.94
N ILE A 93 12.28 -3.27 0.95
CA ILE A 93 11.05 -3.32 1.77
C ILE A 93 11.39 -3.19 3.25
N ARG A 94 12.56 -3.66 3.68
CA ARG A 94 13.04 -3.43 5.05
C ARG A 94 13.11 -1.95 5.45
N TYR A 95 13.27 -1.02 4.51
CA TYR A 95 13.22 0.42 4.77
C TYR A 95 11.79 0.93 4.65
N LEU A 96 11.10 0.56 3.56
CA LEU A 96 9.71 0.97 3.31
C LEU A 96 8.75 0.50 4.43
N THR A 97 8.99 -0.61 5.11
CA THR A 97 8.21 -1.04 6.29
C THR A 97 8.23 -0.02 7.44
N PHE A 98 9.25 0.85 7.53
CA PHE A 98 9.38 1.87 8.58
C PHE A 98 9.18 3.31 8.09
N HIS A 99 9.03 3.51 6.78
CA HIS A 99 8.95 4.83 6.16
C HIS A 99 7.74 5.00 5.25
N GLU A 100 7.18 3.88 4.77
CA GLU A 100 6.01 3.69 3.89
C GLU A 100 6.07 4.41 2.53
N ILE A 101 6.79 5.52 2.41
CA ILE A 101 6.86 6.37 1.22
C ILE A 101 8.30 6.84 1.02
N VAL A 102 8.77 6.74 -0.22
CA VAL A 102 10.00 7.35 -0.71
C VAL A 102 9.66 8.28 -1.88
N ASN A 103 9.93 9.58 -1.73
CA ASN A 103 9.88 10.55 -2.82
C ASN A 103 11.25 10.64 -3.50
N ASP A 104 11.33 10.21 -4.75
CA ASP A 104 12.58 10.14 -5.54
C ASP A 104 12.39 10.78 -6.93
N THR A 105 13.46 10.85 -7.72
CA THR A 105 13.47 11.20 -9.14
C THR A 105 14.31 10.20 -9.94
N VAL A 106 13.66 9.42 -10.81
CA VAL A 106 14.31 8.36 -11.60
C VAL A 106 14.22 8.70 -13.08
N GLY A 107 15.38 8.88 -13.74
CA GLY A 107 15.40 9.26 -15.16
C GLY A 107 14.70 10.60 -15.45
N GLY A 108 14.64 11.51 -14.47
CA GLY A 108 13.90 12.77 -14.55
C GLY A 108 12.39 12.66 -14.26
N VAL A 109 11.88 11.47 -13.95
CA VAL A 109 10.49 11.26 -13.51
C VAL A 109 10.42 11.35 -11.99
N PRO A 110 9.70 12.32 -11.40
CA PRO A 110 9.48 12.37 -9.96
C PRO A 110 8.51 11.26 -9.55
N VAL A 111 8.95 10.36 -8.67
CA VAL A 111 8.18 9.17 -8.26
C VAL A 111 7.93 9.13 -6.76
N ALA A 112 6.81 8.52 -6.36
CA ALA A 112 6.53 8.09 -4.99
C ALA A 112 6.50 6.56 -4.98
N VAL A 113 7.48 5.93 -4.35
CA VAL A 113 7.48 4.48 -4.11
C VAL A 113 6.86 4.24 -2.75
N THR A 114 5.77 3.48 -2.70
CA THR A 114 4.96 3.31 -1.50
C THR A 114 4.82 1.84 -1.13
N PHE A 115 4.79 1.55 0.17
CA PHE A 115 4.48 0.23 0.68
C PHE A 115 3.56 0.31 1.90
N CYS A 116 2.36 -0.28 1.80
CA CYS A 116 1.49 -0.48 2.93
C CYS A 116 1.71 -1.89 3.52
N PRO A 117 2.35 -2.02 4.71
CA PRO A 117 2.57 -3.33 5.32
C PRO A 117 1.27 -4.03 5.74
N LEU A 118 0.20 -3.28 6.02
CA LEU A 118 -1.07 -3.87 6.44
C LEU A 118 -1.82 -4.54 5.28
N CYS A 119 -1.57 -4.10 4.05
CA CYS A 119 -2.19 -4.62 2.83
C CYS A 119 -1.21 -5.44 1.97
N ASN A 120 0.08 -5.49 2.33
CA ASN A 120 1.17 -5.97 1.47
C ASN A 120 1.19 -5.25 0.09
N SER A 121 0.68 -4.03 0.01
CA SER A 121 0.56 -3.30 -1.27
C SER A 121 1.84 -2.53 -1.54
N GLY A 122 2.46 -2.74 -2.71
CA GLY A 122 3.65 -2.04 -3.16
C GLY A 122 3.40 -1.36 -4.49
N ILE A 123 3.24 -0.03 -4.49
CA ILE A 123 2.87 0.74 -5.69
C ILE A 123 3.86 1.88 -5.89
N THR A 124 4.16 2.19 -7.16
CA THR A 124 4.94 3.37 -7.52
C THR A 124 4.07 4.32 -8.34
N PHE A 125 4.08 5.60 -7.98
CA PHE A 125 3.32 6.65 -8.66
C PHE A 125 4.26 7.65 -9.31
N ASP A 126 3.87 8.19 -10.46
CA ASP A 126 4.33 9.48 -10.95
C ASP A 126 3.68 10.58 -10.10
N ARG A 127 4.48 11.45 -9.48
CA ARG A 127 3.99 12.48 -8.55
C ARG A 127 3.49 13.75 -9.25
N ARG A 128 3.51 13.79 -10.59
CA ARG A 128 3.01 14.93 -11.36
C ARG A 128 1.50 14.85 -11.53
N VAL A 129 0.85 15.93 -11.16
CA VAL A 129 -0.57 16.23 -11.45
C VAL A 129 -0.64 17.57 -12.18
N GLU A 130 -1.83 17.99 -12.59
CA GLU A 130 -2.04 19.28 -13.26
C GLU A 130 -1.52 20.47 -12.45
N GLN A 131 -1.60 20.40 -11.11
CA GLN A 131 -1.19 21.43 -10.18
C GLN A 131 0.33 21.47 -9.93
N GLY A 132 1.08 20.49 -10.41
CA GLY A 132 2.53 20.42 -10.26
C GLY A 132 3.03 19.05 -9.79
N THR A 133 4.27 19.01 -9.30
CA THR A 133 4.86 17.81 -8.69
C THR A 133 4.56 17.82 -7.20
N LEU A 134 3.86 16.80 -6.72
CA LEU A 134 3.50 16.64 -5.31
C LEU A 134 4.61 15.96 -4.52
N THR A 135 4.67 16.23 -3.22
CA THR A 135 5.54 15.55 -2.26
C THR A 135 4.68 14.84 -1.23
N PHE A 136 4.80 13.51 -1.15
CA PHE A 136 3.94 12.71 -0.29
C PHE A 136 4.54 12.51 1.11
N GLY A 137 3.66 12.52 2.12
CA GLY A 137 3.95 12.11 3.48
C GLY A 137 2.93 11.11 3.99
N VAL A 138 3.20 10.54 5.17
CA VAL A 138 2.31 9.58 5.83
C VAL A 138 1.35 10.32 6.74
N SER A 139 0.04 10.13 6.53
CA SER A 139 -0.98 10.82 7.33
C SER A 139 -1.19 10.21 8.73
N GLY A 140 -0.78 8.95 8.92
CA GLY A 140 -1.12 8.14 10.08
C GLY A 140 -2.59 7.71 10.12
N LYS A 141 -3.35 7.91 9.04
CA LYS A 141 -4.73 7.45 8.87
C LYS A 141 -4.79 6.23 7.96
N LEU A 142 -5.82 5.43 8.18
CA LEU A 142 -6.11 4.23 7.41
C LEU A 142 -7.55 4.29 6.89
N ARG A 143 -7.77 3.67 5.74
CA ARG A 143 -9.09 3.35 5.20
C ARG A 143 -9.03 1.94 4.64
N ASN A 144 -9.92 1.05 5.09
CA ASN A 144 -9.86 -0.39 4.78
C ASN A 144 -8.49 -1.03 5.13
N SER A 145 -7.85 -0.58 6.21
CA SER A 145 -6.46 -0.89 6.61
C SER A 145 -5.37 -0.41 5.67
N ASP A 146 -5.70 0.06 4.47
CA ASP A 146 -4.74 0.67 3.57
C ASP A 146 -4.34 2.05 4.07
N MET A 147 -3.09 2.40 3.81
CA MET A 147 -2.54 3.67 4.25
C MET A 147 -3.17 4.82 3.47
N VAL A 148 -3.49 5.89 4.19
CA VAL A 148 -3.85 7.17 3.58
C VAL A 148 -2.59 8.03 3.55
N MET A 149 -2.14 8.39 2.35
CA MET A 149 -1.06 9.34 2.16
C MET A 149 -1.62 10.77 2.26
N TYR A 150 -0.74 11.75 2.30
CA TYR A 150 -1.12 13.13 2.04
C TYR A 150 -0.06 13.84 1.21
N ASP A 151 -0.45 14.83 0.40
CA ASP A 151 0.51 15.71 -0.26
C ASP A 151 0.84 16.93 0.62
N ARG A 152 2.09 17.36 0.61
CA ARG A 152 2.56 18.49 1.43
C ARG A 152 2.12 19.84 0.86
N GLU A 153 1.76 19.89 -0.41
CA GLU A 153 1.43 21.12 -1.13
C GLU A 153 0.04 21.67 -0.79
N THR A 154 -0.93 20.78 -0.54
CA THR A 154 -2.33 21.14 -0.28
C THR A 154 -2.93 20.45 0.94
N GLU A 155 -2.18 19.56 1.60
CA GLU A 155 -2.70 18.66 2.63
C GLU A 155 -3.93 17.85 2.16
N SER A 156 -4.05 17.55 0.87
CA SER A 156 -5.07 16.61 0.41
C SER A 156 -4.66 15.19 0.80
N TRP A 157 -5.64 14.35 1.11
CA TRP A 157 -5.44 12.97 1.50
C TRP A 157 -5.65 12.07 0.31
N TRP A 158 -4.80 11.05 0.17
CA TRP A 158 -4.76 10.17 -0.98
C TRP A 158 -4.84 8.71 -0.55
N GLN A 159 -5.68 7.92 -1.20
CA GLN A 159 -5.76 6.49 -0.96
C GLN A 159 -4.64 5.78 -1.71
N GLN A 160 -3.73 5.10 -1.00
CA GLN A 160 -2.57 4.46 -1.61
C GLN A 160 -2.95 3.33 -2.59
N ALA A 161 -3.92 2.47 -2.25
CA ALA A 161 -4.29 1.34 -3.10
C ALA A 161 -4.81 1.73 -4.50
N VAL A 162 -5.42 2.91 -4.65
CA VAL A 162 -6.03 3.38 -5.91
C VAL A 162 -5.35 4.60 -6.50
N GLY A 163 -4.51 5.31 -5.74
CA GLY A 163 -3.80 6.51 -6.21
C GLY A 163 -4.69 7.75 -6.34
N GLU A 164 -5.84 7.81 -5.67
CA GLU A 164 -6.81 8.91 -5.80
C GLU A 164 -6.82 9.81 -4.55
N ALA A 165 -6.92 11.12 -4.75
CA ALA A 165 -7.20 12.07 -3.68
C ALA A 165 -8.66 11.93 -3.21
N ILE A 166 -8.84 11.64 -1.93
CA ILE A 166 -10.15 11.35 -1.32
C ILE A 166 -10.69 12.48 -0.43
N VAL A 167 -9.82 13.38 0.03
CA VAL A 167 -10.18 14.53 0.88
C VAL A 167 -9.26 15.70 0.55
N GLY A 168 -9.76 16.93 0.58
CA GLY A 168 -8.96 18.13 0.39
C GLY A 168 -9.08 18.71 -1.02
N ASP A 169 -8.24 19.70 -1.32
CA ASP A 169 -8.41 20.51 -2.53
C ASP A 169 -8.25 19.75 -3.85
N LEU A 170 -7.51 18.64 -3.82
CA LEU A 170 -7.24 17.78 -4.97
C LEU A 170 -8.21 16.59 -5.09
N THR A 171 -9.26 16.50 -4.27
CA THR A 171 -10.25 15.39 -4.29
C THR A 171 -10.70 15.04 -5.72
N GLY A 172 -10.63 13.75 -6.08
CA GLY A 172 -10.95 13.22 -7.42
C GLY A 172 -9.78 13.24 -8.41
N THR A 173 -8.62 13.77 -8.02
CA THR A 173 -7.39 13.68 -8.83
C THR A 173 -6.78 12.29 -8.68
N GLU A 174 -6.34 11.70 -9.79
CA GLU A 174 -5.69 10.39 -9.83
C GLU A 174 -4.19 10.53 -10.15
N LEU A 175 -3.37 9.75 -9.45
CA LEU A 175 -1.95 9.58 -9.75
C LEU A 175 -1.77 8.49 -10.82
N LYS A 176 -0.85 8.73 -11.74
CA LYS A 176 -0.42 7.70 -12.69
C LYS A 176 0.43 6.65 -11.96
N MET A 177 -0.09 5.43 -11.86
CA MET A 177 0.71 4.28 -11.44
C MET A 177 1.75 3.92 -12.52
N LEU A 178 2.97 3.61 -12.08
CA LEU A 178 4.07 3.15 -12.92
C LEU A 178 4.25 1.63 -12.73
N PRO A 179 4.66 0.88 -13.76
CA PRO A 179 5.04 -0.53 -13.62
C PRO A 179 6.23 -0.70 -12.65
N GLY A 180 5.92 -0.98 -11.40
CA GLY A 180 6.82 -1.38 -10.33
C GLY A 180 6.40 -2.74 -9.78
N TRP A 181 7.31 -3.47 -9.15
CA TRP A 181 7.03 -4.82 -8.64
C TRP A 181 7.94 -5.15 -7.47
N MET A 182 7.53 -6.14 -6.67
CA MET A 182 8.34 -6.66 -5.59
C MET A 182 9.09 -7.91 -6.07
N GLU A 183 10.40 -7.95 -5.90
CA GLU A 183 11.23 -9.15 -6.14
C GLU A 183 12.29 -9.32 -5.06
N SER A 184 12.95 -10.48 -5.00
CA SER A 184 14.05 -10.72 -4.09
C SER A 184 15.27 -9.89 -4.49
N TRP A 185 16.09 -9.53 -3.50
CA TRP A 185 17.33 -8.80 -3.75
C TRP A 185 18.26 -9.54 -4.71
N ASP A 186 18.37 -10.87 -4.60
CA ASP A 186 19.18 -11.68 -5.51
C ASP A 186 18.64 -11.64 -6.94
N THR A 187 17.31 -11.71 -7.13
CA THR A 187 16.68 -11.57 -8.46
C THR A 187 16.99 -10.20 -9.08
N PHE A 188 16.83 -9.11 -8.32
CA PHE A 188 17.16 -7.78 -8.81
C PHE A 188 18.64 -7.66 -9.19
N LYS A 189 19.56 -8.08 -8.30
CA LYS A 189 21.01 -7.99 -8.57
C LYS A 189 21.43 -8.78 -9.79
N ALA A 190 20.88 -9.98 -9.97
CA ALA A 190 21.21 -10.84 -11.10
C ALA A 190 20.79 -10.22 -12.44
N ARG A 191 19.62 -9.56 -12.49
CA ARG A 191 19.15 -8.85 -13.67
C ARG A 191 19.82 -7.49 -13.88
N ASN A 192 20.17 -6.81 -12.79
CA ASN A 192 20.63 -5.41 -12.79
C ASN A 192 21.98 -5.26 -12.04
N PRO A 193 23.09 -5.83 -12.54
CA PRO A 193 24.39 -5.75 -11.84
C PRO A 193 24.93 -4.32 -11.71
N GLU A 194 24.59 -3.43 -12.66
CA GLU A 194 24.91 -2.00 -12.63
C GLU A 194 23.79 -1.14 -12.02
N GLY A 195 22.77 -1.79 -11.46
CA GLY A 195 21.64 -1.13 -10.82
C GLY A 195 22.03 -0.41 -9.52
N LEU A 196 21.09 0.37 -9.01
CA LEU A 196 21.24 1.13 -7.78
C LEU A 196 20.22 0.65 -6.76
N VAL A 197 20.65 0.56 -5.51
CA VAL A 197 19.79 0.23 -4.36
C VAL A 197 19.81 1.39 -3.38
N MET A 198 18.64 1.75 -2.89
CA MET A 198 18.49 2.82 -1.90
C MET A 198 19.37 2.50 -0.69
N ALA A 199 20.17 3.46 -0.26
CA ALA A 199 21.00 3.34 0.93
C ALA A 199 20.13 3.34 2.19
N GLU A 200 20.64 2.71 3.24
CA GLU A 200 19.98 2.73 4.55
C GLU A 200 19.76 4.16 5.06
N PRO A 201 18.51 4.55 5.36
CA PRO A 201 18.24 5.88 5.88
C PRO A 201 18.87 6.11 7.25
N ASN A 202 19.28 7.35 7.53
CA ASN A 202 19.84 7.75 8.82
C ASN A 202 18.76 7.92 9.90
N TYR A 203 18.09 6.84 10.28
CA TYR A 203 17.14 6.78 11.39
C TYR A 203 17.51 5.68 12.38
N PRO A 204 17.17 5.81 13.68
CA PRO A 204 17.43 4.80 14.69
C PRO A 204 16.43 3.64 14.59
N ARG A 205 16.41 2.94 13.46
CA ARG A 205 15.56 1.77 13.19
C ARG A 205 16.40 0.51 13.09
N ARG A 206 15.80 -0.63 13.43
CA ARG A 206 16.41 -1.94 13.24
C ARG A 206 15.96 -2.50 11.89
N TYR A 207 16.48 -1.94 10.80
CA TYR A 207 16.12 -2.41 9.46
C TYR A 207 16.45 -3.90 9.28
N GLY A 208 15.60 -4.59 8.53
CA GLY A 208 15.64 -6.05 8.37
C GLY A 208 14.83 -6.79 9.44
N ARG A 209 14.42 -6.12 10.53
CA ARG A 209 13.42 -6.65 11.46
C ARG A 209 12.01 -6.23 11.07
N ASN A 210 11.08 -7.18 11.12
CA ASN A 210 9.67 -7.00 10.84
C ASN A 210 8.89 -6.65 12.14
N PRO A 211 8.22 -5.48 12.22
CA PRO A 211 7.38 -5.14 13.37
C PRO A 211 5.99 -5.82 13.33
N TYR A 212 5.65 -6.51 12.24
CA TYR A 212 4.37 -7.21 12.00
C TYR A 212 4.56 -8.74 12.01
N VAL A 213 5.28 -9.27 13.02
CA VAL A 213 5.58 -10.71 13.10
C VAL A 213 4.30 -11.55 13.04
N SER A 214 4.35 -12.61 12.23
CA SER A 214 3.26 -13.56 11.97
C SER A 214 2.04 -12.97 11.25
N TYR A 215 2.09 -11.71 10.80
CA TYR A 215 0.91 -11.09 10.19
C TYR A 215 0.50 -11.79 8.90
N ASP A 216 1.47 -12.18 8.08
CA ASP A 216 1.26 -12.93 6.84
C ASP A 216 0.65 -14.33 7.01
N SER A 217 0.58 -14.80 8.25
CA SER A 217 0.00 -16.10 8.63
C SER A 217 -1.21 -15.91 9.57
N SER A 218 -1.65 -14.68 9.81
CA SER A 218 -2.83 -14.37 10.60
C SER A 218 -4.12 -14.76 9.86
N SER A 219 -5.18 -15.04 10.61
CA SER A 219 -6.53 -15.26 10.07
C SER A 219 -7.35 -13.97 10.00
N ARG A 220 -6.90 -12.89 10.65
CA ARG A 220 -7.62 -11.62 10.75
C ARG A 220 -6.71 -10.45 10.39
N PRO A 221 -7.10 -9.62 9.41
CA PRO A 221 -6.34 -8.42 9.09
C PRO A 221 -6.32 -7.43 10.25
N PHE A 222 -5.21 -6.71 10.41
CA PHE A 222 -5.09 -5.67 11.43
C PHE A 222 -5.91 -4.45 11.02
N LEU A 223 -6.62 -3.86 11.99
CA LEU A 223 -7.38 -2.61 11.83
C LEU A 223 -8.39 -2.62 10.66
N TYR A 224 -8.84 -3.80 10.25
CA TYR A 224 -9.84 -3.96 9.18
C TYR A 224 -11.22 -4.23 9.76
N ARG A 225 -12.23 -3.54 9.23
CA ARG A 225 -13.64 -3.68 9.62
C ARG A 225 -14.58 -3.95 8.45
N GLY A 226 -14.04 -4.13 7.25
CA GLY A 226 -14.81 -4.43 6.05
C GLY A 226 -15.20 -5.91 5.93
N GLU A 227 -15.80 -6.24 4.80
CA GLU A 227 -16.28 -7.59 4.50
C GLU A 227 -15.12 -8.56 4.23
N GLN A 228 -15.35 -9.84 4.49
CA GLN A 228 -14.41 -10.88 4.12
C GLN A 228 -14.43 -11.08 2.59
N PRO A 229 -13.29 -11.42 1.97
CA PRO A 229 -13.31 -11.79 0.56
C PRO A 229 -14.33 -12.89 0.26
N PRO A 230 -14.96 -12.86 -0.93
CA PRO A 230 -15.89 -13.89 -1.36
C PRO A 230 -15.18 -15.22 -1.65
N HIS A 231 -15.96 -16.23 -2.04
CA HIS A 231 -15.46 -17.53 -2.52
C HIS A 231 -14.64 -18.35 -1.51
N GLY A 232 -14.68 -17.99 -0.23
CA GLY A 232 -13.90 -18.66 0.81
C GLY A 232 -12.39 -18.35 0.74
N VAL A 233 -11.98 -17.31 0.01
CA VAL A 233 -10.58 -16.87 -0.04
C VAL A 233 -10.21 -16.28 1.33
N PRO A 234 -9.18 -16.81 2.03
CA PRO A 234 -8.76 -16.25 3.30
C PRO A 234 -8.27 -14.81 3.13
N PRO A 235 -8.57 -13.90 4.07
CA PRO A 235 -8.32 -12.47 3.91
C PRO A 235 -6.85 -12.10 3.68
N LEU A 236 -5.93 -12.84 4.29
CA LEU A 236 -4.48 -12.60 4.22
C LEU A 236 -3.75 -13.50 3.21
N VAL A 237 -4.49 -14.20 2.34
CA VAL A 237 -3.88 -14.77 1.13
C VAL A 237 -3.54 -13.62 0.19
N ARG A 238 -2.36 -13.68 -0.43
CA ARG A 238 -1.97 -12.72 -1.48
C ARG A 238 -2.77 -12.98 -2.75
N VAL A 239 -3.10 -11.89 -3.43
CA VAL A 239 -3.61 -11.89 -4.80
C VAL A 239 -2.70 -11.03 -5.66
N VAL A 240 -2.49 -11.46 -6.90
CA VAL A 240 -1.90 -10.61 -7.94
C VAL A 240 -3.05 -9.81 -8.55
N ARG A 241 -3.04 -8.49 -8.37
CA ARG A 241 -4.05 -7.58 -8.88
C ARG A 241 -3.58 -6.91 -10.16
N VAL A 242 -4.40 -6.99 -11.22
CA VAL A 242 -4.19 -6.27 -12.49
C VAL A 242 -5.52 -5.62 -12.88
N GLY A 243 -5.57 -4.29 -12.88
CA GLY A 243 -6.82 -3.56 -13.12
C GLY A 243 -7.89 -3.91 -12.07
N ASP A 244 -9.03 -4.43 -12.50
CA ASP A 244 -10.15 -4.87 -11.66
C ASP A 244 -10.15 -6.40 -11.42
N ARG A 245 -9.08 -7.11 -11.81
CA ARG A 245 -8.95 -8.56 -11.66
C ARG A 245 -7.96 -8.93 -10.58
N ALA A 246 -8.22 -10.03 -9.88
CA ALA A 246 -7.32 -10.59 -8.88
C ALA A 246 -7.16 -12.10 -9.03
N TRP A 247 -5.91 -12.56 -9.08
CA TRP A 247 -5.54 -13.97 -9.09
C TRP A 247 -5.01 -14.38 -7.72
N PRO A 248 -5.62 -15.36 -7.02
CA PRO A 248 -5.01 -15.92 -5.80
C PRO A 248 -3.58 -16.39 -6.07
N LEU A 249 -2.62 -15.89 -5.30
CA LEU A 249 -1.21 -16.25 -5.46
C LEU A 249 -0.99 -17.75 -5.22
N THR A 250 -1.84 -18.39 -4.42
CA THR A 250 -1.85 -19.85 -4.24
C THR A 250 -2.04 -20.58 -5.57
N ARG A 251 -3.01 -20.15 -6.37
CA ARG A 251 -3.26 -20.69 -7.72
C ARG A 251 -2.08 -20.42 -8.64
N VAL A 252 -1.64 -19.16 -8.72
CA VAL A 252 -0.52 -18.76 -9.59
C VAL A 252 0.73 -19.61 -9.29
N ARG A 253 1.03 -19.84 -8.02
CA ARG A 253 2.13 -20.70 -7.59
C ARG A 253 1.92 -22.17 -7.95
N GLU A 254 0.74 -22.72 -7.69
CA GLU A 254 0.43 -24.15 -7.95
C GLU A 254 0.49 -24.48 -9.45
N GLU A 255 0.09 -23.55 -10.31
CA GLU A 255 0.15 -23.68 -11.76
C GLU A 255 1.53 -23.34 -12.36
N GLY A 256 2.46 -22.79 -11.56
CA GLY A 256 3.78 -22.35 -12.03
C GLY A 256 3.75 -21.07 -12.88
N GLY A 257 2.75 -20.24 -12.66
CA GLY A 257 2.40 -19.08 -13.48
C GLY A 257 1.12 -19.30 -14.29
N VAL A 258 0.49 -18.21 -14.72
CA VAL A 258 -0.78 -18.25 -15.50
C VAL A 258 -0.70 -17.31 -16.70
N THR A 259 -1.38 -17.66 -17.79
CA THR A 259 -1.57 -16.76 -18.95
C THR A 259 -3.04 -16.74 -19.34
N GLU A 260 -3.72 -15.66 -18.98
CA GLU A 260 -5.15 -15.45 -19.25
C GLU A 260 -5.49 -13.96 -19.17
N ALA A 261 -6.67 -13.57 -19.65
CA ALA A 261 -7.14 -12.18 -19.64
C ALA A 261 -6.15 -11.14 -20.23
N GLY A 262 -5.31 -11.57 -21.19
CA GLY A 262 -4.36 -10.70 -21.89
C GLY A 262 -3.04 -10.45 -21.15
N VAL A 263 -2.78 -11.14 -20.04
CA VAL A 263 -1.52 -11.03 -19.28
C VAL A 263 -0.89 -12.41 -19.01
N THR A 264 0.43 -12.42 -18.86
CA THR A 264 1.19 -13.53 -18.30
C THR A 264 1.69 -13.15 -16.92
N ILE A 265 1.32 -13.93 -15.91
CA ILE A 265 1.79 -13.81 -14.53
C ILE A 265 2.77 -14.95 -14.29
N SER A 266 4.06 -14.67 -14.16
CA SER A 266 5.06 -15.67 -13.78
C SER A 266 5.22 -15.73 -12.27
N TRP A 267 5.62 -16.89 -11.76
CA TRP A 267 5.98 -17.11 -10.36
C TRP A 267 7.25 -17.92 -10.26
N GLU A 268 8.18 -17.49 -9.43
CA GLU A 268 9.43 -18.20 -9.14
C GLU A 268 9.73 -18.14 -7.64
N SER A 269 10.19 -19.22 -7.01
CA SER A 269 10.59 -19.22 -5.60
C SER A 269 11.75 -18.25 -5.32
N GLY A 270 11.93 -17.90 -4.04
CA GLY A 270 13.15 -17.22 -3.56
C GLY A 270 12.94 -15.82 -2.97
N GLN A 271 11.70 -15.36 -2.83
CA GLN A 271 11.40 -14.10 -2.13
C GLN A 271 10.81 -14.40 -0.75
N ALA A 272 11.44 -13.90 0.30
CA ALA A 272 10.90 -13.98 1.65
C ALA A 272 9.75 -12.98 1.87
N SER A 273 8.75 -13.39 2.63
CA SER A 273 7.74 -12.49 3.14
C SER A 273 8.32 -11.48 4.13
N ALA A 274 8.11 -10.18 3.88
CA ALA A 274 8.47 -9.12 4.81
C ALA A 274 7.60 -9.06 6.08
N LEU A 275 6.51 -9.84 6.13
CA LEU A 275 5.45 -9.75 7.13
C LEU A 275 5.26 -11.07 7.92
N ASP A 276 6.21 -12.00 7.81
CA ASP A 276 6.13 -13.34 8.42
C ASP A 276 7.05 -13.47 9.64
N ALA A 277 8.36 -13.70 9.47
CA ALA A 277 9.29 -13.86 10.59
C ALA A 277 9.76 -12.52 11.18
N GLU A 278 10.37 -12.56 12.37
CA GLU A 278 10.97 -11.36 13.02
C GLU A 278 12.12 -10.77 12.21
N VAL A 279 12.95 -11.62 11.60
CA VAL A 279 13.98 -11.22 10.63
C VAL A 279 13.43 -11.50 9.23
N ILE A 280 13.34 -10.48 8.38
CA ILE A 280 12.68 -10.58 7.07
C ILE A 280 13.27 -11.71 6.21
N ALA A 281 14.59 -11.86 6.18
CA ALA A 281 15.27 -12.92 5.44
C ALA A 281 14.93 -14.35 5.91
N GLN A 282 14.30 -14.51 7.08
CA GLN A 282 13.83 -15.80 7.61
C GLN A 282 12.34 -16.03 7.37
N GLY A 283 11.64 -15.09 6.73
CA GLY A 283 10.23 -15.24 6.37
C GLY A 283 10.02 -16.37 5.37
N LYS A 284 8.82 -16.95 5.40
CA LYS A 284 8.41 -17.95 4.40
C LYS A 284 8.55 -17.43 2.98
N ASP A 285 8.81 -18.34 2.05
CA ASP A 285 8.89 -18.03 0.63
C ASP A 285 7.49 -17.74 0.07
N VAL A 286 7.34 -16.54 -0.49
CA VAL A 286 6.13 -16.07 -1.18
C VAL A 286 6.32 -16.02 -2.69
N GLY A 287 7.57 -16.18 -3.15
CA GLY A 287 7.99 -16.15 -4.54
C GLY A 287 7.96 -14.76 -5.18
N ASN A 288 8.72 -14.64 -6.25
CA ASN A 288 8.80 -13.50 -7.14
C ASN A 288 7.66 -13.57 -8.14
N VAL A 289 6.91 -12.48 -8.27
CA VAL A 289 5.82 -12.37 -9.25
C VAL A 289 6.20 -11.33 -10.30
N ARG A 290 5.93 -11.64 -11.56
CA ARG A 290 6.07 -10.71 -12.67
C ARG A 290 4.82 -10.76 -13.53
N VAL A 291 4.29 -9.60 -13.92
CA VAL A 291 3.14 -9.53 -14.83
C VAL A 291 3.55 -8.80 -16.10
N ARG A 292 3.28 -9.41 -17.24
CA ARG A 292 3.54 -8.85 -18.58
C ARG A 292 2.33 -8.93 -19.50
N ASP A 293 2.23 -8.00 -20.42
CA ASP A 293 1.27 -8.05 -21.52
C ASP A 293 1.69 -9.04 -22.61
N ALA A 294 0.86 -9.20 -23.65
CA ALA A 294 1.15 -10.07 -24.79
C ALA A 294 2.40 -9.68 -25.60
N ASN A 295 2.89 -8.45 -25.47
CA ASN A 295 4.10 -7.97 -26.12
C ASN A 295 5.35 -8.16 -25.23
N GLY A 296 5.18 -8.65 -24.00
CA GLY A 296 6.25 -8.82 -23.03
C GLY A 296 6.57 -7.55 -22.23
N ASN A 297 5.77 -6.49 -22.35
CA ASN A 297 5.95 -5.27 -21.55
C ASN A 297 5.44 -5.50 -20.13
N ASP A 298 6.14 -4.95 -19.16
CA ASP A 298 5.70 -5.00 -17.76
C ASP A 298 4.47 -4.11 -17.55
N VAL A 299 3.49 -4.66 -16.84
CA VAL A 299 2.21 -3.97 -16.59
C VAL A 299 2.12 -3.50 -15.15
N VAL A 300 1.34 -2.45 -14.92
CA VAL A 300 0.97 -2.04 -13.55
C VAL A 300 0.21 -3.18 -12.89
N HIS A 301 0.74 -3.67 -11.78
CA HIS A 301 0.12 -4.68 -10.94
C HIS A 301 0.53 -4.48 -9.48
N ASP A 302 -0.16 -5.14 -8.58
CA ASP A 302 0.17 -5.17 -7.16
C ASP A 302 0.02 -6.60 -6.64
N VAL A 303 0.83 -6.98 -5.64
CA VAL A 303 0.71 -8.27 -4.96
C VAL A 303 0.24 -8.00 -3.55
N MET A 304 -1.06 -7.87 -3.36
CA MET A 304 -1.69 -7.40 -2.12
C MET A 304 -2.46 -8.51 -1.40
N PHE A 305 -2.88 -8.29 -0.16
CA PHE A 305 -3.78 -9.21 0.53
C PHE A 305 -5.20 -9.15 -0.05
N ALA A 306 -5.86 -10.31 -0.09
CA ALA A 306 -7.19 -10.51 -0.66
C ALA A 306 -8.26 -9.59 -0.04
N PHE A 307 -8.21 -9.36 1.27
CA PHE A 307 -9.15 -8.45 1.93
C PHE A 307 -9.05 -7.03 1.37
N ALA A 308 -7.83 -6.56 1.09
CA ALA A 308 -7.60 -5.21 0.59
C ALA A 308 -8.09 -5.10 -0.86
N PHE A 309 -7.83 -6.12 -1.69
CA PHE A 309 -8.44 -6.18 -3.02
C PHE A 309 -9.96 -6.10 -2.95
N HIS A 310 -10.60 -6.92 -2.12
CA HIS A 310 -12.06 -6.91 -1.99
C HIS A 310 -12.61 -5.55 -1.53
N ALA A 311 -11.91 -4.88 -0.61
CA ALA A 311 -12.36 -3.61 -0.07
C ALA A 311 -12.30 -2.44 -1.06
N PHE A 312 -11.36 -2.47 -2.02
CA PHE A 312 -11.19 -1.42 -3.04
C PHE A 312 -11.80 -1.77 -4.40
N TRP A 313 -11.95 -3.06 -4.71
CA TRP A 313 -12.63 -3.58 -5.90
C TRP A 313 -13.71 -4.59 -5.48
N PRO A 314 -14.79 -4.15 -4.81
CA PRO A 314 -15.84 -5.05 -4.34
C PRO A 314 -16.53 -5.80 -5.49
N ASP A 315 -16.66 -5.16 -6.64
CA ASP A 315 -17.20 -5.74 -7.88
C ASP A 315 -16.10 -6.33 -8.80
N GLY A 316 -14.86 -6.43 -8.29
CA GLY A 316 -13.72 -6.94 -9.02
C GLY A 316 -13.87 -8.41 -9.40
N THR A 317 -13.24 -8.80 -10.51
CA THR A 317 -13.30 -10.17 -11.00
C THR A 317 -12.25 -11.04 -10.32
N TRP A 318 -12.69 -12.06 -9.58
CA TRP A 318 -11.82 -13.07 -8.97
C TRP A 318 -11.47 -14.16 -9.99
N MET A 319 -10.19 -14.23 -10.34
CA MET A 319 -9.65 -15.15 -11.34
C MET A 319 -9.26 -16.48 -10.67
N LEU A 320 -10.29 -17.24 -10.27
CA LEU A 320 -10.14 -18.44 -9.43
C LEU A 320 -9.69 -19.70 -10.17
N GLY A 321 -9.66 -19.67 -11.51
CA GLY A 321 -9.48 -20.86 -12.34
C GLY A 321 -10.81 -21.57 -12.60
N ASN A 322 -10.74 -22.69 -13.33
CA ASN A 322 -11.88 -23.57 -13.58
C ASN A 322 -12.00 -24.64 -12.51
#